data_AF-A0A0M6XZ89-F1
#
_entry.id   AF-A0A0M6XZ89-F1
#
_cell.length_a   1.000
_cell.length_b   1.000
_cell.length_c   1.000
_cell.angle_alpha   90.00
_cell.angle_beta   90.00
_cell.angle_gamma   90.00
#
_symmetry.space_group_name_H-M   'P 1'
#
loop_
_entity.id
_entity.type
_entity.pdbx_description
1 polymer ?
#
loop_
_entity_poly.entity_id
_entity_poly.type
_entity_poly.pdbx_seq_one_letter_code
_entity_poly.pdbx_strand_id
1 'polypeptide(L)'
;MREGVKQGIAERLKALRTRFVLVWLALAFVSPAAFAQSLSVYPAVDPGRFGAMTCQQLWYVEQEVLAAGRVCLASERARRAFRRAERCISDDEAILPHDTRDYLDHLRSVAADKGCSGPERR
;
A
#
# COMPACT_ATOMS: atom_id res chain seq x y z
N MET A 1 -50.75 38.17 -20.85
CA MET A 1 -50.37 36.82 -20.34
C MET A 1 -48.95 36.34 -20.71
N ARG A 2 -48.08 37.15 -21.37
CA ARG A 2 -46.74 36.71 -21.82
C ARG A 2 -45.57 37.08 -20.89
N GLU A 3 -45.77 37.94 -19.89
CA GLU A 3 -44.67 38.50 -19.09
C GLU A 3 -44.34 37.68 -17.83
N GLY A 4 -45.34 37.11 -17.16
CA GLY A 4 -45.13 36.30 -15.94
C GLY A 4 -44.36 34.99 -16.17
N VAL A 5 -44.44 34.42 -17.39
CA VAL A 5 -43.72 33.19 -17.74
C VAL A 5 -42.21 33.44 -17.87
N LYS A 6 -41.79 34.61 -18.37
CA LYS A 6 -40.36 34.93 -18.56
C LYS A 6 -39.62 35.13 -17.23
N GLN A 7 -40.28 35.68 -16.22
CA GLN A 7 -39.68 35.90 -14.89
C GLN A 7 -39.40 34.58 -14.15
N GLY A 8 -40.29 33.59 -14.24
CA GLY A 8 -40.10 32.29 -13.59
C GLY A 8 -38.96 31.45 -14.17
N ILE A 9 -38.67 31.58 -15.47
CA ILE A 9 -37.60 30.84 -16.15
C ILE A 9 -36.22 31.46 -15.85
N ALA A 10 -36.15 32.79 -15.77
CA ALA A 10 -34.92 33.51 -15.45
C ALA A 10 -34.43 33.21 -14.02
N GLU A 11 -35.34 33.13 -13.05
CA GLU A 11 -35.00 32.79 -11.67
C GLU A 11 -34.56 31.32 -11.51
N ARG A 12 -35.17 30.38 -12.26
CA ARG A 12 -34.73 28.98 -12.27
C ARG A 12 -33.37 28.78 -12.94
N LEU A 13 -33.06 29.54 -13.99
CA LEU A 13 -31.74 29.55 -14.65
C LEU A 13 -30.65 30.14 -13.76
N LYS A 14 -30.94 31.21 -13.01
CA LYS A 14 -30.01 31.76 -12.01
C LYS A 14 -29.68 30.72 -10.94
N ALA A 15 -30.70 30.07 -10.38
CA ALA A 15 -30.54 29.05 -9.33
C ALA A 15 -29.75 27.81 -9.79
N LEU A 16 -29.94 27.37 -11.04
CA LEU A 16 -29.14 26.28 -11.63
C LEU A 16 -27.69 26.71 -11.85
N ARG A 17 -27.47 27.95 -12.28
CA ARG A 17 -26.14 28.48 -12.53
C ARG A 17 -25.34 28.69 -11.24
N THR A 18 -25.95 29.16 -10.15
CA THR A 18 -25.30 29.23 -8.82
C THR A 18 -24.97 27.85 -8.26
N ARG A 19 -25.84 26.86 -8.44
CA ARG A 19 -25.56 25.48 -8.02
C ARG A 19 -24.37 24.88 -8.78
N PHE A 20 -24.29 25.11 -10.09
CA PHE A 20 -23.15 24.65 -10.90
C PHE A 20 -21.84 25.32 -10.50
N VAL A 21 -21.85 26.62 -10.21
CA VAL A 21 -20.65 27.35 -9.75
C VAL A 21 -20.18 26.82 -8.40
N LEU A 22 -21.08 26.55 -7.46
CA LEU A 22 -20.73 25.99 -6.15
C LEU A 22 -20.14 24.58 -6.23
N VAL A 23 -20.66 23.73 -7.13
CA VAL A 23 -20.11 22.38 -7.36
C VAL A 23 -18.71 22.46 -7.97
N TRP A 24 -18.48 23.36 -8.94
CA TRP A 24 -17.16 23.56 -9.53
C TRP A 24 -16.14 24.18 -8.55
N LEU A 25 -16.58 25.10 -7.69
CA LEU A 25 -15.72 25.67 -6.64
C LEU A 25 -15.32 24.62 -5.59
N ALA A 26 -16.24 23.72 -5.24
CA ALA A 26 -15.96 22.59 -4.34
C ALA A 26 -15.02 21.57 -4.98
N LEU A 27 -15.15 21.32 -6.30
CA LEU A 27 -14.28 20.39 -7.02
C LEU A 27 -12.84 20.91 -7.16
N ALA A 28 -12.65 22.22 -7.26
CA ALA A 28 -11.33 22.85 -7.34
C ALA A 28 -10.51 22.76 -6.03
N PHE A 29 -11.16 22.46 -4.91
CA PHE A 29 -10.52 22.28 -3.60
C PHE A 29 -10.15 20.82 -3.28
N VAL A 30 -10.50 19.88 -4.16
CA VAL A 30 -10.06 18.48 -4.01
C VAL A 30 -8.62 18.40 -4.50
N SER A 31 -7.67 18.66 -3.59
CA SER A 31 -6.25 18.44 -3.83
C SER A 31 -6.01 17.02 -4.35
N PRO A 32 -5.35 16.83 -5.52
CA PRO A 32 -5.00 15.50 -6.03
C PRO A 32 -3.98 14.76 -5.15
N ALA A 33 -3.46 15.39 -4.11
CA ALA A 33 -2.48 14.84 -3.17
C ALA A 33 -2.98 13.62 -2.36
N ALA A 34 -4.29 13.33 -2.36
CA ALA A 34 -4.85 12.19 -1.61
C ALA A 34 -4.70 10.82 -2.32
N PHE A 35 -4.28 10.76 -3.59
CA PHE A 35 -4.23 9.49 -4.36
C PHE A 35 -2.89 8.76 -4.32
N ALA A 36 -1.88 9.29 -3.64
CA ALA A 36 -0.60 8.61 -3.43
C ALA A 36 -0.52 8.06 -1.99
N GLN A 37 -1.46 7.18 -1.62
CA GLN A 37 -1.23 6.29 -0.48
C GLN A 37 -0.30 5.17 -0.96
N SER A 38 0.98 5.50 -1.15
CA SER A 38 2.02 4.48 -1.20
C SER A 38 1.90 3.70 0.11
N LEU A 39 1.46 2.44 0.03
CA LEU A 39 1.51 1.49 1.12
C LEU A 39 2.98 1.33 1.50
N SER A 40 3.48 2.22 2.35
CA SER A 40 4.86 2.19 2.83
C SER A 40 4.94 1.04 3.81
N VAL A 41 5.40 -0.11 3.33
CA VAL A 41 5.79 -1.23 4.19
C VAL A 41 7.11 -0.82 4.83
N TYR A 42 7.04 -0.22 6.02
CA TYR A 42 8.23 0.13 6.77
C TYR A 42 8.71 -1.10 7.56
N PRO A 43 9.86 -1.68 7.22
CA PRO A 43 10.38 -2.82 7.93
C PRO A 43 10.74 -2.44 9.37
N ALA A 44 10.36 -3.28 10.33
CA ALA A 44 10.58 -3.01 11.76
C ALA A 44 12.06 -3.13 12.19
N VAL A 45 12.91 -3.77 11.37
CA VAL A 45 14.31 -4.06 11.69
C VAL A 45 15.24 -3.22 10.83
N ASP A 46 16.25 -2.63 11.47
CA ASP A 46 17.29 -1.87 10.76
C ASP A 46 18.20 -2.82 9.94
N PRO A 47 18.46 -2.52 8.65
CA PRO A 47 19.30 -3.34 7.77
C PRO A 47 20.71 -3.60 8.32
N GLY A 48 21.29 -2.64 9.05
CA GLY A 48 22.61 -2.77 9.68
C GLY A 48 22.69 -3.87 10.73
N ARG A 49 21.54 -4.36 11.22
CA ARG A 49 21.49 -5.44 12.24
C ARG A 49 21.42 -6.84 11.64
N PHE A 50 21.18 -7.00 10.33
CA PHE A 50 21.06 -8.31 9.70
C PHE A 50 22.29 -9.20 9.90
N GLY A 51 23.49 -8.60 9.87
CA GLY A 51 24.75 -9.32 10.09
C GLY A 51 24.84 -10.00 11.47
N ALA A 52 24.15 -9.47 12.48
CA ALA A 52 24.12 -10.04 13.84
C ALA A 52 22.98 -11.06 14.05
N MET A 53 22.03 -11.16 13.11
CA MET A 53 20.86 -12.02 13.25
C MET A 53 21.16 -13.48 12.90
N THR A 54 20.38 -14.38 13.49
CA THR A 54 20.38 -15.81 13.15
C THR A 54 19.57 -16.06 11.87
N CYS A 55 19.77 -17.22 11.23
CA CYS A 55 18.99 -17.60 10.04
C CYS A 55 17.48 -17.60 10.30
N GLN A 56 17.06 -18.11 11.47
CA GLN A 56 15.66 -18.11 11.91
C GLN A 56 15.10 -16.68 12.03
N GLN A 57 15.89 -15.74 12.55
CA GLN A 57 15.49 -14.34 12.71
C GLN A 57 15.39 -13.64 11.36
N LEU A 58 16.37 -13.84 10.47
CA LEU A 58 16.33 -13.31 9.10
C LEU A 58 15.11 -13.82 8.34
N TRP A 59 14.82 -15.12 8.45
CA TRP A 59 13.60 -15.70 7.87
C TRP A 59 12.33 -15.05 8.41
N TYR A 60 12.24 -14.83 9.73
CA TYR A 60 11.05 -14.22 10.32
C TYR A 60 10.82 -12.79 9.80
N VAL A 61 11.89 -11.99 9.70
CA VAL A 61 11.82 -10.63 9.16
C VAL A 61 11.41 -10.65 7.68
N GLU A 62 11.96 -11.56 6.88
CA GLU A 62 11.54 -11.72 5.47
C GLU A 62 10.03 -11.99 5.37
N GLN A 63 9.53 -12.97 6.12
CA GLN A 63 8.11 -13.32 6.08
C GLN A 63 7.21 -12.22 6.65
N GLU A 64 7.66 -11.48 7.65
CA GLU A 64 6.93 -10.33 8.22
C GLU A 64 6.77 -9.21 7.19
N VAL A 65 7.84 -8.87 6.46
CA VAL A 65 7.81 -7.84 5.41
C VAL A 65 6.91 -8.25 4.25
N LEU A 66 7.00 -9.51 3.80
CA LEU A 66 6.12 -10.05 2.77
C LEU A 66 4.64 -10.01 3.20
N ALA A 67 4.36 -10.42 4.44
CA ALA A 67 3.00 -10.41 4.99
C ALA A 67 2.44 -8.99 5.14
N ALA A 68 3.25 -8.04 5.62
CA ALA A 68 2.88 -6.63 5.73
C ALA A 68 2.63 -5.99 4.36
N GLY A 69 3.39 -6.42 3.34
CA GLY A 69 3.19 -6.04 1.95
C GLY A 69 2.06 -6.78 1.23
N ARG A 70 1.28 -7.61 1.94
CA ARG A 70 0.18 -8.43 1.40
C ARG A 70 0.62 -9.39 0.29
N VAL A 71 1.87 -9.84 0.30
CA VAL A 71 2.34 -10.93 -0.56
C VAL A 71 1.89 -12.27 0.01
N CYS A 72 1.40 -13.15 -0.85
CA CYS A 72 0.93 -14.47 -0.46
C CYS A 72 2.14 -15.36 -0.08
N LEU A 73 2.18 -15.79 1.18
CA LEU A 73 3.30 -16.57 1.71
C LEU A 73 3.28 -17.99 1.16
N ALA A 74 4.36 -18.39 0.48
CA ALA A 74 4.45 -19.65 -0.23
C ALA A 74 4.37 -20.89 0.68
N SER A 75 4.96 -20.84 1.88
CA SER A 75 5.09 -22.03 2.74
C SER A 75 4.00 -22.13 3.80
N GLU A 76 3.57 -23.37 4.11
CA GLU A 76 2.63 -23.66 5.21
C GLU A 76 3.17 -23.19 6.57
N ARG A 77 4.49 -23.19 6.74
CA ARG A 77 5.15 -22.68 7.95
C ARG A 77 4.92 -21.19 8.07
N ALA A 78 5.18 -20.43 7.02
CA ALA A 78 4.97 -18.98 6.98
C ALA A 78 3.49 -18.63 7.15
N ARG A 79 2.59 -19.31 6.43
CA ARG A 79 1.13 -19.12 6.56
C ARG A 79 0.63 -19.37 7.98
N ARG A 80 1.15 -20.38 8.68
CA ARG A 80 0.81 -20.65 10.09
C ARG A 80 1.37 -19.60 11.04
N ALA A 81 2.61 -19.15 10.83
CA ALA A 81 3.27 -18.15 11.66
C ALA A 81 2.57 -16.78 11.55
N PHE A 82 2.18 -16.38 10.34
CA PHE A 82 1.58 -15.10 10.03
C PHE A 82 0.07 -15.20 9.72
N ARG A 83 -0.63 -16.19 10.29
CA ARG A 83 -2.07 -16.43 10.05
C ARG A 83 -2.99 -15.25 10.38
N ARG A 84 -2.49 -14.30 11.18
CA ARG A 84 -3.21 -13.08 11.61
C ARG A 84 -2.88 -11.86 10.76
N ALA A 85 -1.96 -11.98 9.80
CA ALA A 85 -1.68 -10.91 8.86
C ALA A 85 -2.91 -10.63 7.99
N GLU A 86 -2.92 -9.47 7.35
CA GLU A 86 -3.98 -9.11 6.42
C GLU A 86 -4.05 -10.10 5.26
N ARG A 87 -5.22 -10.16 4.60
CA ARG A 87 -5.40 -11.04 3.43
C ARG A 87 -4.40 -10.62 2.35
N CYS A 88 -3.63 -11.60 1.86
CA CYS A 88 -2.72 -11.38 0.75
C CYS A 88 -3.48 -11.06 -0.55
N ILE A 89 -2.84 -10.30 -1.44
CA ILE A 89 -3.45 -9.81 -2.69
C ILE A 89 -2.74 -10.31 -3.95
N SER A 90 -1.48 -10.73 -3.85
CA SER A 90 -0.69 -11.25 -4.97
C SER A 90 0.40 -12.20 -4.46
N ASP A 91 0.78 -13.19 -5.27
CA ASP A 91 1.99 -14.01 -5.05
C ASP A 91 3.27 -13.28 -5.51
N ASP A 92 3.14 -12.19 -6.27
CA ASP A 92 4.25 -11.44 -6.85
C ASP A 92 4.73 -10.31 -5.92
N GLU A 93 6.02 -10.28 -5.60
CA GLU A 93 6.68 -9.22 -4.83
C GLU A 93 6.76 -7.88 -5.59
N ALA A 94 6.45 -7.85 -6.90
CA ALA A 94 6.35 -6.62 -7.68
C ALA A 94 5.30 -5.64 -7.14
N ILE A 95 4.32 -6.10 -6.34
CA ILE A 95 3.35 -5.23 -5.65
C ILE A 95 4.00 -4.37 -4.56
N LEU A 96 5.18 -4.76 -4.08
CA LEU A 96 5.89 -4.06 -3.03
C LEU A 96 6.53 -2.77 -3.58
N PRO A 97 6.64 -1.71 -2.76
CA PRO A 97 7.46 -0.54 -3.08
C PRO A 97 8.91 -0.94 -3.40
N HIS A 98 9.59 -0.14 -4.22
CA HIS A 98 10.98 -0.41 -4.61
C HIS A 98 11.91 -0.55 -3.39
N ASP A 99 11.84 0.39 -2.45
CA ASP A 99 12.65 0.37 -1.22
C ASP A 99 12.44 -0.91 -0.39
N THR A 100 11.21 -1.43 -0.37
CA THR A 100 10.90 -2.70 0.32
C THR A 100 11.52 -3.90 -0.39
N ARG A 101 11.53 -3.90 -1.73
CA ARG A 101 12.21 -4.95 -2.50
C ARG A 101 13.72 -4.90 -2.29
N ASP A 102 14.32 -3.72 -2.31
CA ASP A 102 15.75 -3.53 -2.05
C ASP A 102 16.13 -3.98 -0.64
N TYR A 103 15.27 -3.71 0.35
CA TYR A 103 15.42 -4.21 1.72
C TYR A 103 15.40 -5.74 1.77
N LEU A 104 14.45 -6.38 1.10
CA LEU A 104 14.35 -7.84 1.03
C LEU A 104 15.56 -8.46 0.32
N ASP A 105 16.03 -7.84 -0.76
CA ASP A 105 17.21 -8.30 -1.50
C ASP A 105 18.47 -8.21 -0.64
N HIS A 106 18.65 -7.13 0.11
CA HIS A 106 19.75 -7.00 1.06
C HIS A 106 19.68 -8.08 2.16
N LEU A 107 18.50 -8.30 2.75
CA LEU A 107 18.28 -9.35 3.75
C LEU A 107 18.64 -10.72 3.19
N ARG A 108 18.20 -11.03 1.97
CA ARG A 108 18.45 -12.31 1.30
C ARG A 108 19.91 -12.52 0.98
N SER A 109 20.62 -11.45 0.59
CA SER A 109 22.08 -11.45 0.37
C SER A 109 22.80 -11.80 1.67
N VAL A 110 22.52 -11.10 2.78
CA VAL A 110 23.15 -11.38 4.08
C VAL A 110 22.84 -12.81 4.56
N ALA A 111 21.61 -13.26 4.37
CA ALA A 111 21.24 -14.63 4.70
C ALA A 111 21.94 -15.65 3.79
N ALA A 112 22.22 -15.33 2.52
CA ALA A 112 22.97 -16.19 1.60
C ALA A 112 24.45 -16.28 2.01
N ASP A 113 25.06 -15.14 2.36
CA ASP A 113 26.44 -15.07 2.85
C ASP A 113 26.64 -15.88 4.14
N LYS A 114 25.61 -15.92 5.00
CA LYS A 114 25.56 -16.76 6.21
C LYS A 114 25.31 -18.25 5.94
N GLY A 115 25.06 -18.63 4.69
CA GLY A 115 24.71 -20.01 4.33
C GLY A 115 23.32 -20.44 4.78
N CYS A 116 22.42 -19.50 5.11
CA CYS A 116 21.04 -19.78 5.50
C CYS A 116 20.28 -20.37 4.30
N SER A 117 20.32 -21.70 4.17
CA SER A 117 19.74 -22.48 3.09
C SER A 117 19.10 -23.75 3.69
N GLY A 118 17.96 -24.19 3.14
CA GLY A 118 17.23 -25.37 3.63
C GLY A 118 16.00 -25.05 4.50
N PRO A 119 15.59 -25.94 5.44
CA PRO A 119 14.32 -25.86 6.17
C PRO A 119 14.18 -24.64 7.10
N GLU A 120 15.26 -23.88 7.28
CA GLU A 120 15.25 -22.60 8.00
C GLU A 120 14.70 -21.47 7.13
N ARG A 121 14.74 -21.60 5.79
CA ARG A 121 14.08 -20.68 4.85
C ARG A 121 12.77 -21.21 4.25
N ARG A 122 12.53 -22.54 4.21
CA ARG A 122 11.28 -23.14 3.69
C ARG A 122 10.20 -23.30 4.76
#